data_AF-A0A6N7VE99-F1
#
_entry.id   AF-A0A6N7VE99-F1
#
_cell.length_a   1.000
_cell.length_b   1.000
_cell.length_c   1.000
_cell.angle_alpha   90.00
_cell.angle_beta   90.00
_cell.angle_gamma   90.00
#
_symmetry.space_group_name_H-M   'P 1'
#
loop_
_entity.id
_entity.type
_entity.pdbx_description
1 polymer ?
#
loop_
_entity_poly.entity_id
_entity_poly.type
_entity_poly.pdbx_seq_one_letter_code
_entity_poly.pdbx_strand_id
1 'polypeptide(L)'
;MYRLKKNDFKITKNEVLNGFKNNYALFLITFILLILSFANVHVMWLNNHLDDGYYIGRISHLASYKNPYYYNFPVGLDNRHQFNSYLFDVWQLEASVYTNILHMNVFTFCRVFLNFQNYLLLVVTVCEFAKSTVCKLSGEFNKYAQWTPIILFVFTILMIVATNCNLMILQDYWQFSSAMYLGSSIPRTMGILWVLVFFIDNEKIMIKHILQLIVMSVVLVSKSSIAIPIVFVAAIATLISVYTQFNIKGLIAFGTLVLLVVLGMVLPNKEEIYANVEGMFMSNLKSIVFLSFVLVYIFAFAIIRKPIVFKVTEVLVLITGFMLIPGLCNVYQTLSVYYFVALRVLTCLFYTIYIVGFVFLLYGIFTITSEMLTKGFILLMSVIFLFMSSLSYFGARKSMIHSMEVVIQNPKLVPNSIYELGQKLDKVSNGEKLYTLMPQFVTTDGYLTSLAIIATSVSDDVVSVSAIPRYAMSSINKVYSKFTLDQQSVFENFNASKDRKSFDALIPILDEYSIQCFVLEGKDNTQDSYNEYYKVDTVNDDRAGTYYSIYVKR
;
A
#
# COMPACT_ATOMS: atom_id res chain seq x y z
N MET A 1 7.13 -2.36 29.28
CA MET A 1 6.81 -2.49 30.72
C MET A 1 8.02 -2.33 31.65
N TYR A 2 9.19 -2.93 31.39
CA TYR A 2 10.35 -2.84 32.31
C TYR A 2 10.93 -1.42 32.48
N ARG A 3 10.99 -0.60 31.41
CA ARG A 3 11.36 0.83 31.52
C ARG A 3 10.28 1.71 32.16
N LEU A 4 9.00 1.36 31.99
CA LEU A 4 7.87 2.07 32.62
C LEU A 4 7.91 1.96 34.14
N LYS A 5 8.38 0.82 34.67
CA LYS A 5 8.50 0.57 36.12
C LYS A 5 9.73 1.22 36.77
N LYS A 6 10.78 1.55 36.01
CA LYS A 6 12.07 2.05 36.54
C LYS A 6 12.22 3.58 36.49
N ASN A 7 11.48 4.26 35.60
CA ASN A 7 11.65 5.69 35.33
C ASN A 7 10.47 6.57 35.77
N ASP A 8 9.53 6.07 36.60
CA ASP A 8 8.32 6.83 37.01
C ASP A 8 7.62 7.55 35.84
N PHE A 9 7.57 6.88 34.67
CA PHE A 9 6.96 7.45 33.47
C PHE A 9 5.44 7.35 33.58
N LYS A 10 4.85 8.16 34.46
CA LYS A 10 3.41 8.35 34.57
C LYS A 10 3.00 9.31 33.46
N ILE A 11 2.48 8.77 32.36
CA ILE A 11 1.77 9.60 31.37
C ILE A 11 0.54 10.17 32.09
N THR A 12 0.61 11.43 32.47
CA THR A 12 -0.47 12.12 33.15
C THR A 12 -1.56 12.49 32.16
N LYS A 13 -2.81 12.62 32.62
CA LYS A 13 -3.92 13.13 31.81
C LYS A 13 -3.58 14.48 31.17
N ASN A 14 -2.86 15.34 31.90
CA ASN A 14 -2.42 16.64 31.42
C ASN A 14 -1.38 16.52 30.29
N GLU A 15 -0.45 15.57 30.36
CA GLU A 15 0.50 15.33 29.27
C GLU A 15 -0.18 14.77 28.02
N VAL A 16 -1.18 13.90 28.16
CA VAL A 16 -1.99 13.43 27.01
C VAL A 16 -2.75 14.58 26.38
N LEU A 17 -3.45 15.39 27.20
CA LEU A 17 -4.21 16.54 26.74
C LEU A 17 -3.32 17.58 26.06
N ASN A 18 -2.17 17.90 26.65
CA ASN A 18 -1.21 18.83 26.07
C ASN A 18 -0.57 18.25 24.80
N GLY A 19 -0.28 16.95 24.77
CA GLY A 19 0.20 16.24 23.59
C GLY A 19 -0.78 16.34 22.42
N PHE A 20 -2.07 16.12 22.67
CA PHE A 20 -3.11 16.29 21.66
C PHE A 20 -3.28 17.75 21.25
N LYS A 21 -3.38 18.68 22.22
CA LYS A 21 -3.55 20.11 21.96
C LYS A 21 -2.41 20.70 21.10
N ASN A 22 -1.19 20.21 21.29
CA ASN A 22 -0.02 20.70 20.55
C ASN A 22 0.16 20.03 19.19
N ASN A 23 -0.57 18.95 18.90
CA ASN A 23 -0.41 18.17 17.66
C ASN A 23 -1.75 17.81 17.00
N TYR A 24 -2.83 18.55 17.31
CA TYR A 24 -4.18 18.23 16.86
C TYR A 24 -4.30 18.21 15.32
N ALA A 25 -3.52 19.03 14.63
CA ALA A 25 -3.51 19.06 13.16
C ALA A 25 -3.08 17.72 12.56
N LEU A 26 -2.17 16.99 13.23
CA LEU A 26 -1.74 15.66 12.76
C LEU A 26 -2.91 14.67 12.74
N PHE A 27 -3.72 14.67 13.80
CA PHE A 27 -4.90 13.81 13.88
C PHE A 27 -5.98 14.24 12.87
N LEU A 28 -6.19 15.55 12.71
CA LEU A 28 -7.13 16.09 11.72
C LEU A 28 -6.74 15.66 10.30
N ILE A 29 -5.48 15.85 9.90
CA ILE A 29 -4.97 15.47 8.58
C ILE A 29 -5.11 13.96 8.36
N THR A 30 -4.78 13.15 9.38
CA THR A 30 -4.93 11.69 9.33
C THR A 30 -6.38 11.27 9.09
N PHE A 31 -7.32 11.90 9.81
CA PHE A 31 -8.74 11.59 9.65
C PHE A 31 -9.27 11.97 8.27
N ILE A 32 -8.81 13.10 7.72
CA ILE A 32 -9.14 13.50 6.35
C ILE A 32 -8.58 12.50 5.33
N LEU A 33 -7.31 12.06 5.48
CA LEU A 33 -6.73 11.02 4.63
C LEU A 33 -7.53 9.72 4.66
N LEU A 34 -8.01 9.32 5.85
CA LEU A 34 -8.85 8.13 6.00
C LEU A 34 -10.20 8.29 5.27
N ILE A 35 -10.86 9.46 5.37
CA ILE A 35 -12.11 9.73 4.64
C ILE A 35 -11.86 9.71 3.12
N LEU A 36 -10.78 10.33 2.65
CA LEU A 36 -10.40 10.30 1.24
C LEU A 36 -10.10 8.87 0.78
N SER A 37 -9.62 8.01 1.67
CA SER A 37 -9.45 6.59 1.39
C SER A 37 -10.77 5.87 1.18
N PHE A 38 -11.78 6.12 2.02
CA PHE A 38 -13.13 5.56 1.84
C PHE A 38 -13.80 6.00 0.53
N ALA A 39 -13.51 7.21 0.06
CA ALA A 39 -13.99 7.65 -1.25
C ALA A 39 -13.42 6.80 -2.42
N ASN A 40 -12.33 6.06 -2.22
CA ASN A 40 -11.74 5.09 -3.15
C ASN A 40 -12.42 3.70 -3.10
N VAL A 41 -13.67 3.58 -2.66
CA VAL A 41 -14.36 2.28 -2.48
C VAL A 41 -14.35 1.42 -3.74
N HIS A 42 -14.37 2.01 -4.94
CA HIS A 42 -14.28 1.27 -6.20
C HIS A 42 -12.98 0.47 -6.36
N VAL A 43 -11.86 0.95 -5.83
CA VAL A 43 -10.59 0.21 -5.78
C VAL A 43 -10.64 -0.84 -4.67
N MET A 44 -11.25 -0.50 -3.53
CA MET A 44 -11.43 -1.44 -2.41
C MET A 44 -12.34 -2.62 -2.79
N TRP A 45 -13.40 -2.42 -3.57
CA TRP A 45 -14.30 -3.48 -4.05
C TRP A 45 -13.61 -4.35 -5.09
N LEU A 46 -12.75 -3.77 -5.93
CA LEU A 46 -11.81 -4.52 -6.76
C LEU A 46 -10.70 -5.20 -5.94
N ASN A 47 -10.83 -5.26 -4.61
CA ASN A 47 -9.90 -5.91 -3.71
C ASN A 47 -8.48 -5.39 -3.90
N ASN A 48 -8.36 -4.07 -4.10
CA ASN A 48 -7.09 -3.38 -4.28
C ASN A 48 -6.28 -3.98 -5.45
N HIS A 49 -6.90 -4.05 -6.63
CA HIS A 49 -6.36 -4.75 -7.80
C HIS A 49 -6.07 -6.24 -7.52
N LEU A 50 -7.02 -6.89 -6.84
CA LEU A 50 -7.01 -8.30 -6.42
C LEU A 50 -6.04 -8.62 -5.28
N ASP A 51 -5.07 -7.75 -4.97
CA ASP A 51 -4.03 -7.99 -3.95
C ASP A 51 -4.59 -8.32 -2.56
N ASP A 52 -5.80 -7.84 -2.22
CA ASP A 52 -6.42 -8.13 -0.92
C ASP A 52 -6.70 -9.62 -0.72
N GLY A 53 -6.91 -10.41 -1.78
CA GLY A 53 -7.03 -11.86 -1.64
C GLY A 53 -5.80 -12.47 -0.97
N TYR A 54 -4.62 -11.95 -1.31
CA TYR A 54 -3.37 -12.37 -0.67
C TYR A 54 -3.22 -11.74 0.72
N TYR A 55 -3.34 -10.42 0.83
CA TYR A 55 -3.00 -9.72 2.07
C TYR A 55 -4.07 -9.87 3.16
N ILE A 56 -5.34 -9.59 2.86
CA ILE A 56 -6.44 -9.73 3.82
C ILE A 56 -6.65 -11.21 4.11
N GLY A 57 -6.61 -12.09 3.09
CA GLY A 57 -6.71 -13.54 3.28
C GLY A 57 -5.66 -14.08 4.24
N ARG A 58 -4.39 -13.63 4.12
CA ARG A 58 -3.35 -13.94 5.12
C ARG A 58 -3.71 -13.40 6.49
N ILE A 59 -4.03 -12.11 6.63
CA ILE A 59 -4.32 -11.51 7.95
C ILE A 59 -5.49 -12.21 8.64
N SER A 60 -6.51 -12.64 7.89
CA SER A 60 -7.68 -13.33 8.44
C SER A 60 -7.30 -14.63 9.13
N HIS A 61 -6.37 -15.38 8.54
CA HIS A 61 -6.18 -16.81 8.84
C HIS A 61 -4.81 -17.20 9.39
N LEU A 62 -3.76 -16.40 9.18
CA LEU A 62 -2.38 -16.83 9.42
C LEU A 62 -2.14 -17.33 10.86
N ALA A 63 -2.74 -16.68 11.86
CA ALA A 63 -2.60 -17.05 13.27
C ALA A 63 -3.39 -18.32 13.66
N SER A 64 -4.33 -18.77 12.81
CA SER A 64 -5.25 -19.87 13.10
C SER A 64 -4.80 -21.21 12.48
N TYR A 65 -3.88 -21.20 11.52
CA TYR A 65 -3.42 -22.41 10.82
C TYR A 65 -2.15 -22.98 11.43
N LYS A 66 -2.03 -24.32 11.49
CA LYS A 66 -0.85 -25.01 12.04
C LYS A 66 0.42 -24.85 11.20
N ASN A 67 0.29 -24.74 9.87
CA ASN A 67 1.42 -24.51 8.95
C ASN A 67 1.05 -23.47 7.88
N PRO A 68 0.93 -22.19 8.27
CA PRO A 68 0.36 -21.15 7.43
C PRO A 68 1.31 -20.69 6.30
N TYR A 69 2.60 -21.03 6.39
CA TYR A 69 3.64 -20.54 5.48
C TYR A 69 3.58 -21.14 4.08
N TYR A 70 2.90 -22.27 3.93
CA TYR A 70 2.72 -22.93 2.64
C TYR A 70 1.28 -22.86 2.15
N TYR A 71 0.41 -22.11 2.80
CA TYR A 71 -1.00 -22.04 2.44
C TYR A 71 -1.25 -20.94 1.41
N ASN A 72 -2.01 -21.26 0.36
CA ASN A 72 -2.51 -20.30 -0.62
C ASN A 72 -3.86 -19.76 -0.11
N PHE A 73 -3.81 -18.68 0.67
CA PHE A 73 -4.98 -18.07 1.32
C PHE A 73 -6.10 -17.65 0.36
N PRO A 74 -5.84 -16.98 -0.78
CA PRO A 74 -6.88 -16.66 -1.74
C PRO A 74 -7.66 -17.89 -2.24
N VAL A 75 -6.97 -19.03 -2.42
CA VAL A 75 -7.59 -20.29 -2.89
C VAL A 75 -8.18 -21.11 -1.75
N GLY A 76 -7.62 -21.01 -0.54
CA GLY A 76 -8.01 -21.85 0.60
C GLY A 76 -7.38 -23.24 0.56
N LEU A 77 -6.18 -23.41 -0.01
CA LEU A 77 -5.51 -24.72 -0.12
C LEU A 77 -4.03 -24.67 0.26
N ASP A 78 -3.51 -25.77 0.80
CA ASP A 78 -2.07 -25.96 1.04
C ASP A 78 -1.32 -26.11 -0.29
N ASN A 79 -0.25 -25.32 -0.44
CA ASN A 79 0.62 -25.21 -1.60
C ASN A 79 1.89 -26.10 -1.52
N ARG A 80 1.99 -26.98 -0.51
CA ARG A 80 3.00 -28.04 -0.38
C ARG A 80 4.46 -27.60 -0.60
N HIS A 81 4.94 -26.70 0.26
CA HIS A 81 6.37 -26.51 0.61
C HIS A 81 7.29 -25.90 -0.47
N GLN A 82 6.87 -24.82 -1.15
CA GLN A 82 7.78 -23.95 -1.90
C GLN A 82 8.30 -22.79 -1.06
N PHE A 83 9.62 -22.53 -1.12
CA PHE A 83 10.24 -21.36 -0.50
C PHE A 83 9.78 -20.06 -1.20
N ASN A 84 9.36 -19.08 -0.41
CA ASN A 84 8.83 -17.81 -0.91
C ASN A 84 9.52 -16.63 -0.19
N SER A 85 9.92 -15.57 -0.91
CA SER A 85 10.51 -14.37 -0.32
C SER A 85 9.58 -13.67 0.68
N TYR A 86 8.26 -13.85 0.55
CA TYR A 86 7.25 -13.38 1.51
C TYR A 86 7.26 -14.15 2.85
N LEU A 87 8.14 -15.13 3.04
CA LEU A 87 8.39 -15.78 4.35
C LEU A 87 9.11 -14.87 5.34
N PHE A 88 9.87 -13.89 4.85
CA PHE A 88 10.60 -12.94 5.69
C PHE A 88 9.74 -11.75 6.13
N ASP A 89 8.62 -11.50 5.45
CA ASP A 89 7.69 -10.43 5.78
C ASP A 89 6.74 -10.92 6.90
N VAL A 90 6.87 -10.34 8.09
CA VAL A 90 6.07 -10.71 9.28
C VAL A 90 4.86 -9.79 9.49
N TRP A 91 4.66 -8.79 8.63
CA TRP A 91 3.57 -7.81 8.76
C TRP A 91 2.19 -8.46 8.86
N GLN A 92 1.87 -9.39 7.95
CA GLN A 92 0.56 -10.04 7.94
C GLN A 92 0.39 -10.96 9.15
N LEU A 93 1.48 -11.54 9.67
CA LEU A 93 1.44 -12.34 10.90
C LEU A 93 1.14 -11.48 12.12
N GLU A 94 1.84 -10.36 12.27
CA GLU A 94 1.61 -9.41 13.35
C GLU A 94 0.15 -8.90 13.32
N ALA A 95 -0.33 -8.49 12.15
CA ALA A 95 -1.71 -8.06 11.97
C ALA A 95 -2.73 -9.18 12.28
N SER A 96 -2.45 -10.44 11.88
CA SER A 96 -3.31 -11.59 12.14
C SER A 96 -3.43 -11.93 13.64
N VAL A 97 -2.36 -11.74 14.41
CA VAL A 97 -2.41 -11.89 15.87
C VAL A 97 -3.34 -10.86 16.49
N TYR A 98 -3.29 -9.60 16.03
CA TYR A 98 -4.17 -8.55 16.55
C TYR A 98 -5.64 -8.76 16.17
N THR A 99 -5.94 -9.17 14.94
CA THR A 99 -7.34 -9.47 14.56
C THR A 99 -7.92 -10.60 15.39
N ASN A 100 -7.12 -11.64 15.65
CA ASN A 100 -7.53 -12.79 16.47
C ASN A 100 -7.77 -12.39 17.94
N ILE A 101 -6.85 -11.62 18.56
CA ILE A 101 -7.01 -11.17 19.95
C ILE A 101 -8.18 -10.19 20.13
N LEU A 102 -8.38 -9.28 19.17
CA LEU A 102 -9.41 -8.25 19.26
C LEU A 102 -10.79 -8.74 18.79
N HIS A 103 -10.86 -9.95 18.21
CA HIS A 103 -12.06 -10.49 17.56
C HIS A 103 -12.71 -9.50 16.58
N MET A 104 -11.88 -8.74 15.88
CA MET A 104 -12.33 -7.71 14.96
C MET A 104 -12.43 -8.26 13.54
N ASN A 105 -13.46 -7.85 12.80
CA ASN A 105 -13.54 -8.14 11.37
C ASN A 105 -12.28 -7.65 10.65
N VAL A 106 -11.66 -8.53 9.85
CA VAL A 106 -10.37 -8.28 9.20
C VAL A 106 -10.38 -7.08 8.25
N PHE A 107 -11.49 -6.85 7.55
CA PHE A 107 -11.64 -5.72 6.62
C PHE A 107 -11.71 -4.40 7.38
N THR A 108 -12.54 -4.33 8.43
CA THR A 108 -12.60 -3.14 9.31
C THR A 108 -11.23 -2.88 9.95
N PHE A 109 -10.56 -3.92 10.46
CA PHE A 109 -9.23 -3.81 11.05
C PHE A 109 -8.21 -3.22 10.06
N CYS A 110 -8.14 -3.76 8.84
CA CYS A 110 -7.20 -3.29 7.83
C CYS A 110 -7.58 -1.91 7.28
N ARG A 111 -8.80 -1.75 6.79
CA ARG A 111 -9.26 -0.58 6.04
C ARG A 111 -9.51 0.64 6.92
N VAL A 112 -9.78 0.46 8.22
CA VAL A 112 -9.92 1.56 9.19
C VAL A 112 -8.66 1.70 10.04
N PHE A 113 -8.38 0.73 10.90
CA PHE A 113 -7.42 0.90 12.00
C PHE A 113 -5.98 0.90 11.52
N LEU A 114 -5.58 -0.08 10.70
CA LEU A 114 -4.22 -0.12 10.15
C LEU A 114 -3.97 1.00 9.14
N ASN A 115 -4.96 1.33 8.30
CA ASN A 115 -4.89 2.51 7.42
C ASN A 115 -4.68 3.78 8.23
N PHE A 116 -5.50 4.03 9.26
CA PHE A 116 -5.36 5.18 10.14
C PHE A 116 -3.99 5.21 10.82
N GLN A 117 -3.53 4.08 11.36
CA GLN A 117 -2.21 3.96 11.98
C GLN A 117 -1.09 4.32 11.02
N ASN A 118 -1.12 3.80 9.79
CA ASN A 118 -0.06 4.03 8.82
C ASN A 118 -0.11 5.46 8.24
N TYR A 119 -1.29 6.05 8.05
CA TYR A 119 -1.40 7.47 7.74
C TYR A 119 -0.88 8.35 8.88
N LEU A 120 -1.24 8.03 10.13
CA LEU A 120 -0.76 8.77 11.30
C LEU A 120 0.77 8.69 11.40
N LEU A 121 1.34 7.52 11.17
CA LEU A 121 2.78 7.30 11.15
C LEU A 121 3.47 8.17 10.09
N LEU A 122 2.90 8.26 8.89
CA LEU A 122 3.43 9.14 7.83
C LEU A 122 3.30 10.62 8.20
N VAL A 123 2.12 11.03 8.67
CA VAL A 123 1.85 12.42 9.08
C VAL A 123 2.82 12.86 10.19
N VAL A 124 3.04 12.00 11.18
CA VAL A 124 4.04 12.23 12.24
C VAL A 124 5.45 12.26 11.67
N THR A 125 5.80 11.35 10.76
CA THR A 125 7.11 11.32 10.10
C THR A 125 7.41 12.62 9.36
N VAL A 126 6.45 13.17 8.62
CA VAL A 126 6.61 14.44 7.89
C VAL A 126 6.78 15.63 8.85
N CYS A 127 6.00 15.67 9.93
CA CYS A 127 6.14 16.66 10.99
C CYS A 127 7.52 16.57 11.67
N GLU A 128 7.96 15.35 12.01
CA GLU A 128 9.25 15.12 12.67
C GLU A 128 10.44 15.43 11.75
N PHE A 129 10.31 15.16 10.45
CA PHE A 129 11.27 15.61 9.45
C PHE A 129 11.41 17.14 9.44
N ALA A 130 10.30 17.88 9.47
CA ALA A 130 10.34 19.34 9.55
C ALA A 130 11.00 19.83 10.85
N LYS A 131 10.71 19.18 11.98
CA LYS A 131 11.34 19.48 13.28
C LYS A 131 12.83 19.23 13.28
N SER A 132 13.24 18.10 12.71
CA SER A 132 14.64 17.67 12.63
C SER A 132 15.47 18.47 11.62
N THR A 133 14.84 19.25 10.74
CA THR A 133 15.50 20.06 9.70
C THR A 133 15.29 21.56 9.91
N VAL A 134 14.12 22.08 9.55
CA VAL A 134 13.86 23.53 9.48
C VAL A 134 13.51 24.17 10.82
N CYS A 135 12.90 23.46 11.77
CA CYS A 135 12.60 24.05 13.09
C CYS A 135 13.87 24.33 13.93
N LYS A 136 14.98 23.65 13.65
CA LYS A 136 16.29 23.96 14.27
C LYS A 136 16.80 25.33 13.86
N LEU A 137 16.34 25.85 12.71
CA LEU A 137 16.71 27.16 12.20
C LEU A 137 15.87 28.28 12.84
N SER A 138 14.64 28.00 13.25
CA SER A 138 13.76 28.92 13.98
C SER A 138 12.77 28.17 14.88
N GLY A 139 12.91 28.36 16.20
CA GLY A 139 12.02 27.75 17.19
C GLY A 139 10.56 28.20 17.07
N GLU A 140 10.32 29.41 16.56
CA GLU A 140 8.97 29.93 16.31
C GLU A 140 8.23 29.14 15.23
N PHE A 141 8.94 28.55 14.27
CA PHE A 141 8.33 27.74 13.22
C PHE A 141 7.73 26.42 13.75
N ASN A 142 8.15 25.95 14.92
CA ASN A 142 7.73 24.68 15.49
C ASN A 142 6.20 24.56 15.61
N LYS A 143 5.48 25.67 15.85
CA LYS A 143 4.00 25.68 15.90
C LYS A 143 3.34 25.35 14.55
N TYR A 144 4.04 25.60 13.43
CA TYR A 144 3.55 25.35 12.07
C TYR A 144 4.00 24.01 11.51
N ALA A 145 5.01 23.35 12.11
CA ALA A 145 5.51 22.06 11.64
C ALA A 145 4.40 20.99 11.54
N GLN A 146 3.38 21.05 12.41
CA GLN A 146 2.23 20.15 12.37
C GLN A 146 1.37 20.27 11.10
N TRP A 147 1.54 21.34 10.31
CA TRP A 147 0.83 21.59 9.06
C TRP A 147 1.63 21.21 7.81
N THR A 148 2.91 20.85 7.93
CA THR A 148 3.67 20.32 6.79
C THR A 148 3.04 19.07 6.16
N PRO A 149 2.34 18.18 6.89
CA PRO A 149 1.74 16.98 6.29
C PRO A 149 0.54 17.24 5.37
N ILE A 150 0.04 18.48 5.20
CA ILE A 150 -1.08 18.74 4.27
C ILE A 150 -0.73 18.40 2.81
N ILE A 151 0.55 18.36 2.45
CA ILE A 151 1.02 17.90 1.13
C ILE A 151 0.57 16.48 0.80
N LEU A 152 0.32 15.65 1.82
CA LEU A 152 -0.10 14.26 1.65
C LEU A 152 -1.46 14.13 0.96
N PHE A 153 -2.31 15.15 1.01
CA PHE A 153 -3.58 15.18 0.25
C PHE A 153 -3.36 15.15 -1.26
N VAL A 154 -2.20 15.58 -1.78
CA VAL A 154 -1.89 15.47 -3.21
C VAL A 154 -1.75 14.00 -3.62
N PHE A 155 -1.29 13.14 -2.71
CA PHE A 155 -1.07 11.72 -3.00
C PHE A 155 -2.35 10.87 -2.97
N THR A 156 -3.49 11.45 -2.62
CA THR A 156 -4.80 10.78 -2.69
C THR A 156 -5.54 11.01 -4.02
N ILE A 157 -4.94 11.75 -4.96
CA ILE A 157 -5.47 11.89 -6.34
C ILE A 157 -5.54 10.51 -6.99
N LEU A 158 -6.67 10.18 -7.62
CA LEU A 158 -6.85 8.91 -8.31
C LEU A 158 -5.77 8.65 -9.36
N MET A 159 -5.20 7.44 -9.34
CA MET A 159 -4.08 7.07 -10.20
C MET A 159 -4.35 7.31 -11.69
N ILE A 160 -5.55 6.98 -12.15
CA ILE A 160 -5.96 7.20 -13.54
C ILE A 160 -5.97 8.68 -13.91
N VAL A 161 -6.42 9.56 -13.03
CA VAL A 161 -6.42 11.02 -13.27
C VAL A 161 -5.01 11.57 -13.20
N ALA A 162 -4.22 11.16 -12.21
CA ALA A 162 -2.84 11.61 -12.11
C ALA A 162 -2.00 11.22 -13.32
N THR A 163 -2.24 10.04 -13.89
CA THR A 163 -1.56 9.55 -15.10
C THR A 163 -2.08 10.27 -16.34
N ASN A 164 -3.40 10.31 -16.55
CA ASN A 164 -4.01 10.90 -17.76
C ASN A 164 -3.79 12.41 -17.86
N CYS A 165 -3.78 13.12 -16.74
CA CYS A 165 -3.48 14.55 -16.68
C CYS A 165 -1.98 14.84 -16.55
N ASN A 166 -1.13 13.81 -16.61
CA ASN A 166 0.32 13.91 -16.45
C ASN A 166 0.73 14.69 -15.18
N LEU A 167 0.00 14.50 -14.08
CA LEU A 167 0.28 15.12 -12.79
C LEU A 167 1.39 14.36 -12.07
N MET A 168 1.28 13.05 -11.95
CA MET A 168 2.28 12.18 -11.32
C MET A 168 2.10 10.77 -11.87
N ILE A 169 3.20 10.14 -12.27
CA ILE A 169 3.19 8.76 -12.76
C ILE A 169 4.01 7.92 -11.78
N LEU A 170 3.31 7.21 -10.90
CA LEU A 170 3.91 6.48 -9.79
C LEU A 170 3.48 5.01 -9.87
N GLN A 171 4.42 4.09 -9.62
CA GLN A 171 4.12 2.66 -9.52
C GLN A 171 3.23 2.40 -8.31
N ASP A 172 2.18 1.59 -8.44
CA ASP A 172 1.25 1.20 -7.35
C ASP A 172 0.64 2.38 -6.59
N TYR A 173 0.38 3.49 -7.30
CA TYR A 173 -0.05 4.74 -6.69
C TYR A 173 -1.32 4.59 -5.82
N TRP A 174 -2.22 3.70 -6.23
CA TRP A 174 -3.44 3.34 -5.51
C TRP A 174 -3.22 2.89 -4.06
N GLN A 175 -2.05 2.32 -3.71
CA GLN A 175 -1.78 1.87 -2.33
C GLN A 175 -1.84 3.03 -1.35
N PHE A 176 -1.40 4.23 -1.75
CA PHE A 176 -1.51 5.40 -0.88
C PHE A 176 -2.97 5.79 -0.65
N SER A 177 -3.82 5.69 -1.67
CA SER A 177 -5.20 6.15 -1.60
C SER A 177 -6.17 5.14 -1.00
N SER A 178 -5.89 3.84 -1.06
CA SER A 178 -6.86 2.79 -0.67
C SER A 178 -6.32 1.68 0.23
N ALA A 179 -4.99 1.48 0.28
CA ALA A 179 -4.36 0.35 0.97
C ALA A 179 -3.09 0.74 1.73
N MET A 180 -3.15 1.85 2.46
CA MET A 180 -2.04 2.31 3.28
C MET A 180 -1.71 1.29 4.39
N TYR A 181 -2.65 0.41 4.75
CA TYR A 181 -2.46 -0.70 5.70
C TYR A 181 -1.50 -1.79 5.22
N LEU A 182 -1.14 -1.82 3.93
CA LEU A 182 -0.15 -2.79 3.45
C LEU A 182 1.22 -2.51 4.08
N GLY A 183 1.92 -3.56 4.47
CA GLY A 183 3.25 -3.45 5.08
C GLY A 183 4.25 -2.75 4.17
N SER A 184 4.15 -2.99 2.86
CA SER A 184 4.96 -2.32 1.83
C SER A 184 4.72 -0.82 1.74
N SER A 185 3.55 -0.31 2.14
CA SER A 185 3.25 1.12 2.11
C SER A 185 4.15 1.91 3.06
N ILE A 186 4.64 1.31 4.15
CA ILE A 186 5.54 1.96 5.11
C ILE A 186 6.91 2.29 4.49
N PRO A 187 7.75 1.32 4.09
CA PRO A 187 9.06 1.63 3.49
C PRO A 187 8.91 2.44 2.20
N ARG A 188 7.82 2.27 1.43
CA ARG A 188 7.59 3.00 0.18
C ARG A 188 7.22 4.47 0.37
N THR A 189 6.53 4.85 1.44
CA THR A 189 6.14 6.26 1.66
C THR A 189 7.09 6.99 2.62
N MET A 190 7.79 6.25 3.49
CA MET A 190 8.55 6.81 4.60
C MET A 190 10.02 6.39 4.63
N GLY A 191 10.45 5.38 3.85
CA GLY A 191 11.78 4.76 4.00
C GLY A 191 12.94 5.74 3.85
N ILE A 192 12.93 6.59 2.82
CA ILE A 192 13.96 7.63 2.64
C ILE A 192 13.86 8.69 3.75
N LEU A 193 12.64 9.13 4.08
CA LEU A 193 12.42 10.12 5.14
C LEU A 193 12.95 9.66 6.49
N TRP A 194 12.80 8.39 6.86
CA TRP A 194 13.31 7.85 8.11
C TRP A 194 14.83 7.91 8.18
N VAL A 195 15.52 7.54 7.09
CA VAL A 195 16.98 7.71 7.01
C VAL A 195 17.36 9.19 7.19
N LEU A 196 16.66 10.10 6.51
CA LEU A 196 16.92 11.53 6.65
C LEU A 196 16.69 12.03 8.08
N VAL A 197 15.54 11.72 8.70
CA VAL A 197 15.21 12.13 10.08
C VAL A 197 16.30 11.75 11.06
N PHE A 198 16.82 10.52 10.98
CA PHE A 198 17.80 10.03 11.95
C PHE A 198 19.25 10.44 11.66
N PHE A 199 19.61 10.69 10.40
CA PHE A 199 21.02 10.83 10.02
C PHE A 199 21.41 12.16 9.42
N ILE A 200 20.47 12.97 8.93
CA ILE A 200 20.80 14.20 8.19
C ILE A 200 21.44 15.28 9.06
N ASP A 201 21.19 15.28 10.37
CA ASP A 201 21.77 16.28 11.28
C ASP A 201 23.13 15.85 11.86
N ASN A 202 23.58 14.63 11.59
CA ASN A 202 24.86 14.17 12.12
C ASN A 202 26.02 14.82 11.36
N GLU A 203 26.99 15.35 12.12
CA GLU A 203 28.28 15.83 11.60
C GLU A 203 29.22 14.67 11.22
N LYS A 204 29.07 13.52 11.89
CA LYS A 204 29.86 12.31 11.63
C LYS A 204 29.07 11.05 11.90
N ILE A 205 29.37 9.99 11.15
CA ILE A 205 28.82 8.66 11.39
C ILE A 205 29.68 7.92 12.42
N MET A 206 29.04 7.37 13.45
CA MET A 206 29.65 6.62 14.55
C MET A 206 29.01 5.24 14.62
N ILE A 207 29.61 4.31 15.37
CA ILE A 207 29.08 2.95 15.55
C ILE A 207 27.61 2.95 16.02
N LYS A 208 27.22 3.87 16.90
CA LYS A 208 25.83 4.00 17.36
C LYS A 208 24.85 4.29 16.20
N HIS A 209 25.29 5.06 15.21
CA HIS A 209 24.51 5.38 14.01
C HIS A 209 24.37 4.15 13.11
N ILE A 210 25.43 3.35 12.98
CA ILE A 210 25.40 2.08 12.23
C ILE A 210 24.43 1.10 12.89
N LEU A 211 24.49 0.94 14.22
CA LEU A 211 23.56 0.08 14.96
C LEU A 211 22.10 0.55 14.81
N GLN A 212 21.86 1.86 14.86
CA GLN A 212 20.54 2.44 14.63
C GLN A 212 20.03 2.16 13.21
N LEU A 213 20.90 2.27 12.19
CA LEU A 213 20.56 1.92 10.81
C LEU A 213 20.23 0.43 10.68
N ILE A 214 20.99 -0.47 11.31
CA ILE A 214 20.70 -1.92 11.30
C ILE A 214 19.32 -2.20 11.90
N VAL A 215 19.01 -1.63 13.07
CA VAL A 215 17.70 -1.82 13.71
C VAL A 215 16.57 -1.29 12.82
N MET A 216 16.74 -0.10 12.24
CA MET A 216 15.77 0.47 11.31
C MET A 216 15.58 -0.40 10.06
N SER A 217 16.67 -0.91 9.47
CA SER A 217 16.63 -1.83 8.33
C SER A 217 15.86 -3.11 8.66
N VAL A 218 16.12 -3.73 9.82
CA VAL A 218 15.40 -4.93 10.25
C VAL A 218 13.90 -4.64 10.39
N VAL A 219 13.54 -3.51 11.01
CA VAL A 219 12.13 -3.11 11.17
C VAL A 219 11.46 -2.85 9.81
N LEU A 220 12.12 -2.17 8.86
CA LEU A 220 11.53 -1.89 7.55
C LEU A 220 11.43 -3.15 6.68
N VAL A 221 12.44 -4.01 6.70
CA VAL A 221 12.44 -5.30 5.98
C VAL A 221 11.37 -6.23 6.55
N SER A 222 11.12 -6.20 7.86
CA SER A 222 10.06 -6.99 8.48
C SER A 222 8.65 -6.58 8.00
N LYS A 223 8.51 -5.37 7.43
CA LYS A 223 7.26 -4.89 6.81
C LYS A 223 7.19 -5.24 5.33
N SER A 224 8.30 -5.10 4.61
CA SER A 224 8.44 -5.57 3.23
C SER A 224 9.90 -5.56 2.77
N SER A 225 10.30 -6.61 2.04
CA SER A 225 11.61 -6.70 1.38
C SER A 225 11.97 -5.54 0.44
N ILE A 226 10.99 -4.76 -0.07
CA ILE A 226 11.28 -3.56 -0.88
C ILE A 226 12.08 -2.50 -0.10
N ALA A 227 12.13 -2.59 1.23
CA ALA A 227 12.93 -1.73 2.08
C ALA A 227 14.44 -1.85 1.78
N ILE A 228 14.93 -3.00 1.31
CA ILE A 228 16.36 -3.25 1.09
C ILE A 228 16.96 -2.22 0.12
N PRO A 229 16.48 -2.10 -1.13
CA PRO A 229 17.04 -1.11 -2.04
C PRO A 229 16.78 0.34 -1.58
N ILE A 230 15.65 0.63 -0.93
CA ILE A 230 15.31 1.98 -0.43
C ILE A 230 16.30 2.44 0.64
N VAL A 231 16.50 1.63 1.68
CA VAL A 231 17.40 1.95 2.78
C VAL A 231 18.83 2.03 2.28
N PHE A 232 19.23 1.14 1.36
CA PHE A 232 20.56 1.18 0.76
C PHE A 232 20.85 2.51 0.07
N VAL A 233 20.01 2.92 -0.91
CA VAL A 233 20.28 4.16 -1.67
C VAL A 233 20.22 5.39 -0.78
N ALA A 234 19.28 5.44 0.17
CA ALA A 234 19.14 6.56 1.09
C ALA A 234 20.31 6.66 2.09
N ALA A 235 20.75 5.53 2.66
CA ALA A 235 21.84 5.50 3.63
C ALA A 235 23.17 5.88 2.97
N ILE A 236 23.46 5.36 1.78
CA ILE A 236 24.69 5.67 1.05
C ILE A 236 24.69 7.14 0.59
N ALA A 237 23.57 7.65 0.07
CA ALA A 237 23.48 9.05 -0.31
C ALA A 237 23.63 9.99 0.89
N THR A 238 23.02 9.65 2.03
CA THR A 238 23.16 10.39 3.29
C THR A 238 24.59 10.33 3.82
N LEU A 239 25.26 9.18 3.73
CA LEU A 239 26.66 9.00 4.10
C LEU A 239 27.56 9.94 3.31
N ILE A 240 27.41 9.95 1.98
CA ILE A 240 28.20 10.83 1.10
C ILE A 240 27.95 12.29 1.47
N SER A 241 26.69 12.72 1.59
CA SER A 241 26.35 14.12 1.90
C SER A 241 26.84 14.57 3.29
N VAL A 242 26.88 13.67 4.29
CA VAL A 242 27.49 13.96 5.60
C VAL A 242 29.00 14.22 5.48
N TYR A 243 29.71 13.50 4.61
CA TYR A 243 31.17 13.60 4.49
C TYR A 243 31.66 14.57 3.40
N THR A 244 30.80 15.07 2.51
CA THR A 244 31.12 16.12 1.53
C THR A 244 31.07 17.53 2.14
N GLN A 245 30.15 17.78 3.07
CA GLN A 245 29.88 19.12 3.63
C GLN A 245 30.81 19.51 4.81
N PHE A 246 31.55 18.57 5.42
CA PHE A 246 32.45 18.84 6.56
C PHE A 246 33.91 18.44 6.24
N ASN A 247 34.81 19.43 6.25
CA ASN A 247 36.15 19.38 5.65
C ASN A 247 37.09 18.25 6.18
N ILE A 248 38.05 17.87 5.33
CA ILE A 248 39.15 16.85 5.46
C ILE A 248 38.75 15.36 5.20
N LYS A 249 37.47 14.97 5.27
CA LYS A 249 37.05 13.56 5.03
C LYS A 249 36.34 13.30 3.69
N GLY A 250 36.48 14.21 2.72
CA GLY A 250 35.99 14.00 1.34
C GLY A 250 36.53 12.72 0.67
N LEU A 251 37.67 12.19 1.14
CA LEU A 251 38.19 10.88 0.76
C LEU A 251 37.23 9.72 1.05
N ILE A 252 36.44 9.76 2.14
CA ILE A 252 35.45 8.72 2.44
C ILE A 252 34.30 8.80 1.45
N ALA A 253 33.79 10.00 1.19
CA ALA A 253 32.73 10.23 0.20
C ALA A 253 33.18 9.79 -1.21
N PHE A 254 34.37 10.23 -1.63
CA PHE A 254 34.97 9.86 -2.91
C PHE A 254 35.23 8.35 -3.00
N GLY A 255 35.85 7.75 -1.98
CA GLY A 255 36.10 6.31 -1.92
C GLY A 255 34.81 5.48 -1.96
N THR A 256 33.75 5.96 -1.32
CA THR A 256 32.42 5.33 -1.39
C THR A 256 31.86 5.41 -2.81
N LEU A 257 31.95 6.58 -3.47
CA LEU A 257 31.50 6.74 -4.85
C LEU A 257 32.28 5.83 -5.81
N VAL A 258 33.61 5.79 -5.69
CA VAL A 258 34.47 4.91 -6.50
C VAL A 258 34.10 3.44 -6.27
N LEU A 259 33.89 3.03 -5.02
CA LEU A 259 33.47 1.66 -4.69
C LEU A 259 32.12 1.33 -5.35
N LEU A 260 31.14 2.22 -5.32
CA LEU A 260 29.85 2.02 -5.99
C LEU A 260 30.00 1.89 -7.51
N VAL A 261 30.86 2.69 -8.12
CA VAL A 261 31.15 2.61 -9.56
C VAL A 261 31.78 1.25 -9.89
N VAL A 262 32.80 0.83 -9.13
CA VAL A 262 33.45 -0.47 -9.32
C VAL A 262 32.47 -1.62 -9.14
N LEU A 263 31.67 -1.61 -8.07
CA LEU A 263 30.64 -2.62 -7.84
C LEU A 263 29.59 -2.61 -8.96
N GLY A 264 29.20 -1.42 -9.43
CA GLY A 264 28.27 -1.25 -10.53
C GLY A 264 28.79 -1.83 -11.85
N MET A 265 30.09 -1.68 -12.14
CA MET A 265 30.73 -2.29 -13.31
C MET A 265 30.83 -3.81 -13.23
N VAL A 266 30.95 -4.38 -12.02
CA VAL A 266 31.04 -5.83 -11.81
C VAL A 266 29.66 -6.50 -11.84
N LEU A 267 28.63 -5.82 -11.35
CA LEU A 267 27.27 -6.35 -11.29
C LEU A 267 26.59 -6.33 -12.67
N PRO A 268 25.72 -7.32 -12.96
CA PRO A 268 25.06 -7.42 -14.26
C PRO A 268 24.12 -6.24 -14.48
N ASN A 269 24.16 -5.69 -15.69
CA ASN A 269 23.19 -4.71 -16.14
C ASN A 269 21.83 -5.39 -16.35
N LYS A 270 20.77 -4.82 -15.78
CA LYS A 270 19.39 -5.28 -15.99
C LYS A 270 18.64 -4.25 -16.82
N GLU A 271 18.77 -4.36 -18.14
CA GLU A 271 18.23 -3.39 -19.12
C GLU A 271 16.73 -3.15 -18.96
N GLU A 272 15.94 -4.20 -18.70
CA GLU A 272 14.50 -4.08 -18.47
C GLU A 272 14.19 -3.19 -17.25
N ILE A 273 14.93 -3.36 -16.15
CA ILE A 273 14.74 -2.53 -14.95
C ILE A 273 15.14 -1.09 -15.25
N TYR A 274 16.29 -0.88 -15.91
CA TYR A 274 16.76 0.44 -16.30
C TYR A 274 15.72 1.18 -17.16
N ALA A 275 15.26 0.55 -18.24
CA ALA A 275 14.33 1.16 -19.19
C ALA A 275 12.99 1.55 -18.53
N ASN A 276 12.47 0.73 -17.62
CA ASN A 276 11.26 1.06 -16.86
C ASN A 276 11.48 2.23 -15.90
N VAL A 277 12.60 2.24 -15.16
CA VAL A 277 12.93 3.32 -14.21
C VAL A 277 13.16 4.65 -14.94
N GLU A 278 13.96 4.62 -16.01
CA GLU A 278 14.21 5.78 -16.87
C GLU A 278 12.90 6.27 -17.50
N GLY A 279 12.09 5.39 -18.06
CA GLY A 279 10.80 5.74 -18.65
C GLY A 279 9.85 6.42 -17.66
N MET A 280 9.72 5.89 -16.43
CA MET A 280 8.89 6.51 -15.41
C MET A 280 9.46 7.86 -14.95
N PHE A 281 10.78 7.99 -14.82
CA PHE A 281 11.42 9.26 -14.46
C PHE A 281 11.20 10.33 -15.53
N MET A 282 11.45 9.99 -16.81
CA MET A 282 11.30 10.89 -17.95
C MET A 282 9.84 11.34 -18.14
N SER A 283 8.87 10.48 -17.85
CA SER A 283 7.46 10.86 -17.86
C SER A 283 7.13 11.88 -16.75
N ASN A 284 7.67 11.71 -15.54
CA ASN A 284 7.48 12.69 -14.47
C ASN A 284 8.23 14.01 -14.70
N LEU A 285 9.34 14.04 -15.45
CA LEU A 285 9.98 15.30 -15.84
C LEU A 285 9.06 16.21 -16.66
N LYS A 286 8.08 15.63 -17.36
CA LYS A 286 7.07 16.36 -18.13
C LYS A 286 5.87 16.79 -17.26
N SER A 287 5.80 16.36 -16.00
CA SER A 287 4.69 16.69 -15.11
C SER A 287 4.78 18.13 -14.62
N ILE A 288 3.64 18.81 -14.65
CA ILE A 288 3.50 20.16 -14.08
C ILE A 288 3.76 20.17 -12.57
N VAL A 289 3.44 19.09 -11.85
CA VAL A 289 3.70 18.97 -10.41
C VAL A 289 5.21 18.90 -10.18
N PHE A 290 5.93 18.05 -10.93
CA PHE A 290 7.37 17.94 -10.80
C PHE A 290 8.07 19.27 -11.10
N LEU A 291 7.73 19.93 -12.22
CA LEU A 291 8.29 21.23 -12.59
C LEU A 291 7.99 22.31 -11.54
N SER A 292 6.78 22.31 -10.97
CA SER A 292 6.43 23.23 -9.87
C SER A 292 7.33 23.01 -8.66
N PHE A 293 7.65 21.76 -8.32
CA PHE A 293 8.54 21.45 -7.23
C PHE A 293 10.01 21.80 -7.52
N VAL A 294 10.48 21.72 -8.77
CA VAL A 294 11.80 22.26 -9.15
C VAL A 294 11.89 23.76 -8.82
N LEU A 295 10.85 24.53 -9.14
CA LEU A 295 10.78 25.96 -8.77
C LEU A 295 10.77 26.16 -7.26
N VAL A 296 10.10 25.29 -6.50
CA VAL A 296 10.11 25.31 -5.03
C VAL A 296 11.51 25.10 -4.47
N TYR A 297 12.31 24.17 -5.03
CA TYR A 297 13.71 23.99 -4.61
C TYR A 297 14.56 25.22 -4.94
N ILE A 298 14.40 25.81 -6.12
CA ILE A 298 15.08 27.07 -6.49
C ILE A 298 14.75 28.19 -5.49
N PHE A 299 13.47 28.34 -5.16
CA PHE A 299 13.00 29.29 -4.13
C PHE A 299 13.63 29.00 -2.76
N ALA A 300 13.63 27.73 -2.34
CA ALA A 300 14.22 27.32 -1.06
C ALA A 300 15.71 27.68 -0.97
N PHE A 301 16.48 27.45 -2.05
CA PHE A 301 17.88 27.86 -2.12
C PHE A 301 18.04 29.38 -2.09
N ALA A 302 17.22 30.12 -2.82
CA ALA A 302 17.29 31.57 -2.90
C ALA A 302 16.98 32.25 -1.56
N ILE A 303 16.02 31.72 -0.79
CA ILE A 303 15.49 32.34 0.44
C ILE A 303 16.15 31.79 1.71
N ILE A 304 16.21 30.47 1.88
CA ILE A 304 16.63 29.87 3.16
C ILE A 304 18.15 29.97 3.34
N ARG A 305 18.92 29.67 2.27
CA ARG A 305 20.40 29.75 2.25
C ARG A 305 21.08 29.09 3.46
N LYS A 306 20.60 27.92 3.91
CA LYS A 306 21.17 27.17 5.04
C LYS A 306 21.79 25.84 4.60
N PRO A 307 22.89 25.38 5.23
CA PRO A 307 23.55 24.11 4.90
C PRO A 307 22.62 22.90 4.89
N ILE A 308 21.63 22.87 5.80
CA ILE A 308 20.67 21.75 5.87
C ILE A 308 19.84 21.58 4.58
N VAL A 309 19.50 22.68 3.89
CA VAL A 309 18.77 22.63 2.61
C VAL A 309 19.63 22.04 1.52
N PHE A 310 20.90 22.44 1.45
CA PHE A 310 21.89 21.85 0.54
C PHE A 310 22.10 20.37 0.82
N LYS A 311 22.29 20.00 2.09
CA LYS A 311 22.53 18.61 2.51
C LYS A 311 21.38 17.69 2.13
N VAL A 312 20.14 18.05 2.47
CA VAL A 312 18.97 17.24 2.09
C VAL A 312 18.83 17.15 0.56
N THR A 313 18.99 18.26 -0.15
CA THR A 313 18.85 18.26 -1.61
C THR A 313 19.95 17.44 -2.30
N GLU A 314 21.19 17.50 -1.80
CA GLU A 314 22.30 16.67 -2.25
C GLU A 314 21.96 15.19 -2.10
N VAL A 315 21.39 14.77 -0.97
CA VAL A 315 20.94 13.37 -0.79
C VAL A 315 19.93 12.97 -1.86
N LEU A 316 18.92 13.80 -2.15
CA LEU A 316 17.90 13.49 -3.17
C LEU A 316 18.50 13.41 -4.58
N VAL A 317 19.43 14.29 -4.91
CA VAL A 317 20.15 14.27 -6.20
C VAL A 317 21.03 13.03 -6.31
N LEU A 318 21.75 12.66 -5.24
CA LEU A 318 22.56 11.45 -5.20
C LEU A 318 21.70 10.18 -5.38
N ILE A 319 20.56 10.07 -4.69
CA ILE A 319 19.63 8.94 -4.89
C ILE A 319 19.16 8.91 -6.36
N THR A 320 18.81 10.06 -6.94
CA THR A 320 18.42 10.15 -8.36
C THR A 320 19.55 9.65 -9.28
N GLY A 321 20.78 10.11 -9.06
CA GLY A 321 21.96 9.65 -9.80
C GLY A 321 22.23 8.17 -9.62
N PHE A 322 22.02 7.64 -8.41
CA PHE A 322 22.12 6.21 -8.14
C PHE A 322 21.14 5.37 -8.93
N MET A 323 19.99 5.94 -9.27
CA MET A 323 18.94 5.24 -10.00
C MET A 323 19.08 5.34 -11.53
N LEU A 324 19.69 6.42 -12.02
CA LEU A 324 19.65 6.79 -13.45
C LEU A 324 21.01 6.78 -14.15
N ILE A 325 22.14 6.83 -13.44
CA ILE A 325 23.46 6.85 -14.10
C ILE A 325 23.84 5.41 -14.49
N PRO A 326 24.07 5.14 -15.80
CA PRO A 326 24.50 3.82 -16.26
C PRO A 326 25.75 3.32 -15.53
N GLY A 327 25.80 2.01 -15.26
CA GLY A 327 26.86 1.37 -14.48
C GLY A 327 26.62 1.50 -12.98
N LEU A 328 26.43 2.73 -12.47
CA LEU A 328 26.17 2.93 -11.04
C LEU A 328 24.78 2.37 -10.63
N CYS A 329 23.82 2.42 -11.57
CA CYS A 329 22.50 1.83 -11.41
C CYS A 329 22.49 0.31 -11.14
N ASN A 330 23.51 -0.43 -11.57
CA ASN A 330 23.51 -1.89 -11.50
C ASN A 330 23.45 -2.40 -10.04
N VAL A 331 23.99 -1.63 -9.08
CA VAL A 331 23.94 -1.97 -7.65
C VAL A 331 22.51 -1.98 -7.14
N TYR A 332 21.73 -0.90 -7.35
CA TYR A 332 20.35 -0.87 -6.87
C TYR A 332 19.45 -1.83 -7.66
N GLN A 333 19.70 -2.04 -8.95
CA GLN A 333 18.94 -2.99 -9.78
C GLN A 333 19.13 -4.44 -9.30
N THR A 334 20.36 -4.76 -8.87
CA THR A 334 20.66 -6.05 -8.25
C THR A 334 19.87 -6.22 -6.97
N LEU A 335 19.87 -5.21 -6.08
CA LEU A 335 19.13 -5.23 -4.82
C LEU A 335 17.60 -5.24 -5.01
N SER A 336 17.09 -4.63 -6.07
CA SER A 336 15.66 -4.57 -6.36
C SER A 336 15.11 -5.92 -6.84
N VAL A 337 15.96 -6.76 -7.43
CA VAL A 337 15.63 -8.05 -8.05
C VAL A 337 14.68 -7.94 -9.24
N TYR A 338 13.50 -7.33 -9.06
CA TYR A 338 12.42 -7.14 -10.03
C TYR A 338 12.21 -5.67 -10.41
N TYR A 339 11.72 -5.40 -11.63
CA TYR A 339 11.48 -4.04 -12.12
C TYR A 339 10.45 -3.28 -11.27
N PHE A 340 9.35 -3.93 -10.85
CA PHE A 340 8.30 -3.27 -10.06
C PHE A 340 8.82 -2.85 -8.67
N VAL A 341 9.78 -3.57 -8.10
CA VAL A 341 10.44 -3.18 -6.83
C VAL A 341 11.26 -1.92 -7.06
N ALA A 342 12.04 -1.84 -8.14
CA ALA A 342 12.80 -0.64 -8.50
C ALA A 342 11.90 0.58 -8.71
N LEU A 343 10.76 0.42 -9.39
CA LEU A 343 9.78 1.49 -9.58
C LEU A 343 9.13 1.94 -8.27
N ARG A 344 8.95 1.05 -7.28
CA ARG A 344 8.50 1.42 -5.93
C ARG A 344 9.55 2.26 -5.19
N VAL A 345 10.85 2.00 -5.39
CA VAL A 345 11.93 2.85 -4.86
C VAL A 345 11.84 4.25 -5.47
N LEU A 346 11.63 4.33 -6.80
CA LEU A 346 11.50 5.61 -7.49
C LEU A 346 10.24 6.38 -7.01
N THR A 347 9.16 5.65 -6.73
CA THR A 347 7.96 6.25 -6.12
C THR A 347 8.24 6.83 -4.73
N CYS A 348 9.03 6.12 -3.91
CA CYS A 348 9.47 6.62 -2.60
C CYS A 348 10.29 7.92 -2.73
N LEU A 349 11.17 7.98 -3.75
CA LEU A 349 11.93 9.19 -4.07
C LEU A 349 11.02 10.35 -4.44
N PHE A 350 10.03 10.17 -5.34
CA PHE A 350 9.10 11.23 -5.70
C PHE A 350 8.27 11.74 -4.51
N TYR A 351 7.72 10.84 -3.69
CA TYR A 351 7.04 11.25 -2.45
C TYR A 351 7.96 12.08 -1.56
N THR A 352 9.22 11.65 -1.39
CA THR A 352 10.19 12.36 -0.57
C THR A 352 10.52 13.74 -1.17
N ILE A 353 10.73 13.85 -2.48
CA ILE A 353 11.01 15.12 -3.17
C ILE A 353 9.88 16.13 -2.91
N TYR A 354 8.63 15.69 -3.03
CA TYR A 354 7.47 16.56 -2.83
C TYR A 354 7.27 16.94 -1.35
N ILE A 355 7.44 15.99 -0.43
CA ILE A 355 7.35 16.26 1.01
C ILE A 355 8.43 17.25 1.44
N VAL A 356 9.69 16.99 1.10
CA VAL A 356 10.83 17.85 1.44
C VAL A 356 10.66 19.24 0.83
N GLY A 357 10.30 19.31 -0.44
CA GLY A 357 10.07 20.57 -1.13
C GLY A 357 8.98 21.39 -0.44
N PHE A 358 7.88 20.77 -0.01
CA PHE A 358 6.80 21.47 0.67
C PHE A 358 7.18 21.95 2.07
N VAL A 359 7.97 21.15 2.82
CA VAL A 359 8.54 21.57 4.11
C VAL A 359 9.41 22.81 3.93
N PHE A 360 10.27 22.84 2.91
CA PHE A 360 11.10 24.01 2.60
C PHE A 360 10.28 25.19 2.13
N LEU A 361 9.26 24.98 1.30
CA LEU A 361 8.36 26.05 0.86
C LEU A 361 7.69 26.72 2.06
N LEU A 362 7.08 25.93 2.95
CA LEU A 362 6.36 26.46 4.10
C LEU A 362 7.30 27.23 5.05
N TYR A 363 8.50 26.71 5.29
CA TYR A 363 9.50 27.41 6.09
C TYR A 363 10.02 28.70 5.40
N GLY A 364 10.23 28.67 4.08
CA GLY A 364 10.63 29.83 3.30
C GLY A 364 9.58 30.94 3.35
N ILE A 365 8.29 30.60 3.15
CA ILE A 365 7.16 31.54 3.30
C ILE A 365 7.09 32.10 4.72
N PHE A 366 7.25 31.26 5.74
CA PHE A 366 7.32 31.71 7.13
C PHE A 366 8.45 32.73 7.37
N THR A 367 9.60 32.55 6.72
CA THR A 367 10.76 33.43 6.88
C THR A 367 10.56 34.81 6.25
N ILE A 368 9.77 34.91 5.16
CA ILE A 368 9.59 36.17 4.41
C ILE A 368 8.25 36.86 4.65
N THR A 369 7.33 36.23 5.37
CA THR A 369 5.97 36.77 5.58
C THR A 369 5.61 36.88 7.06
N SER A 370 4.51 37.57 7.36
CA SER A 370 3.96 37.62 8.72
C SER A 370 3.30 36.31 9.13
N GLU A 371 3.11 36.11 10.43
CA GLU A 371 2.36 34.95 10.97
C GLU A 371 0.95 34.81 10.36
N MET A 372 0.26 35.93 10.13
CA MET A 372 -1.07 35.93 9.52
C MET A 372 -1.02 35.40 8.07
N LEU A 373 -0.04 35.85 7.28
CA LEU A 373 0.14 35.40 5.90
C LEU A 373 0.58 33.94 5.83
N THR A 374 1.42 33.47 6.76
CA THR A 374 1.78 32.05 6.85
C THR A 374 0.55 31.17 7.11
N LYS A 375 -0.33 31.58 8.03
CA LYS A 375 -1.61 30.88 8.28
C LYS A 375 -2.51 30.90 7.04
N GLY A 376 -2.60 32.05 6.36
CA GLY A 376 -3.34 32.18 5.11
C GLY A 376 -2.81 31.25 4.02
N PHE A 377 -1.49 31.13 3.89
CA PHE A 377 -0.84 30.22 2.96
C PHE A 377 -1.14 28.74 3.29
N ILE A 378 -1.06 28.33 4.56
CA ILE A 378 -1.41 26.97 4.99
C ILE A 378 -2.86 26.65 4.62
N LEU A 379 -3.78 27.58 4.89
CA LEU A 379 -5.20 27.42 4.56
C LEU A 379 -5.39 27.28 3.04
N LEU A 380 -4.78 28.17 2.26
CA LEU A 380 -4.84 28.15 0.80
C LEU A 380 -4.33 26.82 0.23
N MET A 381 -3.16 26.36 0.67
CA MET A 381 -2.59 25.09 0.21
C MET A 381 -3.43 23.89 0.64
N SER A 382 -4.02 23.92 1.84
CA SER A 382 -4.94 22.87 2.30
C SER A 382 -6.17 22.78 1.38
N VAL A 383 -6.77 23.92 1.04
CA VAL A 383 -7.91 23.98 0.12
C VAL A 383 -7.53 23.49 -1.27
N ILE A 384 -6.40 23.94 -1.82
CA ILE A 384 -5.93 23.53 -3.15
C ILE A 384 -5.69 22.01 -3.20
N PHE A 385 -4.96 21.44 -2.23
CA PHE A 385 -4.65 20.02 -2.24
C PHE A 385 -5.89 19.15 -2.04
N LEU A 386 -6.80 19.54 -1.14
CA LEU A 386 -8.08 18.85 -0.97
C LEU A 386 -8.97 18.96 -2.21
N PHE A 387 -8.99 20.13 -2.85
CA PHE A 387 -9.72 20.35 -4.08
C PHE A 387 -9.17 19.48 -5.22
N MET A 388 -7.84 19.40 -5.38
CA MET A 388 -7.21 18.50 -6.36
C MET A 388 -7.55 17.03 -6.10
N SER A 389 -7.47 16.57 -4.84
CA SER A 389 -7.87 15.22 -4.49
C SER A 389 -9.35 14.96 -4.81
N SER A 390 -10.22 15.91 -4.51
CA SER A 390 -11.67 15.78 -4.72
C SER A 390 -12.05 15.82 -6.20
N LEU A 391 -11.43 16.72 -6.99
CA LEU A 391 -11.68 16.86 -8.42
C LEU A 391 -11.26 15.61 -9.21
N SER A 392 -10.32 14.82 -8.68
CA SER A 392 -9.91 13.57 -9.29
C SER A 392 -11.08 12.57 -9.44
N TYR A 393 -12.08 12.61 -8.55
CA TYR A 393 -13.28 11.78 -8.67
C TYR A 393 -14.14 12.18 -9.87
N PHE A 394 -14.31 13.49 -10.10
CA PHE A 394 -14.99 13.99 -11.30
C PHE A 394 -14.25 13.56 -12.57
N GLY A 395 -12.92 13.73 -12.61
CA GLY A 395 -12.09 13.31 -13.74
C GLY A 395 -12.15 11.80 -14.03
N ALA A 396 -12.33 10.97 -13.00
CA ALA A 396 -12.51 9.52 -13.14
C ALA A 396 -13.96 9.08 -13.39
N ARG A 397 -14.91 10.02 -13.50
CA ARG A 397 -16.36 9.76 -13.59
C ARG A 397 -16.86 8.88 -12.43
N LYS A 398 -16.39 9.16 -11.22
CA LYS A 398 -16.80 8.52 -9.97
C LYS A 398 -17.48 9.54 -9.05
N SER A 399 -18.52 9.12 -8.34
CA SER A 399 -19.20 9.96 -7.35
C SER A 399 -18.62 9.70 -5.97
N MET A 400 -18.01 10.72 -5.35
CA MET A 400 -17.54 10.63 -3.96
C MET A 400 -18.70 10.43 -2.99
N ILE A 401 -19.87 11.02 -3.27
CA ILE A 401 -21.07 10.86 -2.44
C ILE A 401 -21.53 9.40 -2.47
N HIS A 402 -21.66 8.81 -3.67
CA HIS A 402 -22.00 7.41 -3.83
C HIS A 402 -20.98 6.51 -3.13
N SER A 403 -19.68 6.77 -3.28
CA SER A 403 -18.64 6.01 -2.57
C SER A 403 -18.85 6.00 -1.05
N MET A 404 -19.18 7.16 -0.46
CA MET A 404 -19.41 7.28 0.97
C MET A 404 -20.72 6.58 1.40
N GLU A 405 -21.78 6.67 0.59
CA GLU A 405 -23.03 5.94 0.82
C GLU A 405 -22.79 4.43 0.85
N VAL A 406 -22.02 3.90 -0.10
CA VAL A 406 -21.64 2.48 -0.16
C VAL A 406 -20.87 2.07 1.10
N VAL A 407 -19.93 2.89 1.57
CA VAL A 407 -19.16 2.63 2.79
C VAL A 407 -20.07 2.60 4.04
N ILE A 408 -21.01 3.54 4.14
CA ILE A 408 -21.97 3.60 5.26
C ILE A 408 -22.90 2.38 5.26
N GLN A 409 -23.33 1.95 4.07
CA GLN A 409 -24.24 0.82 3.90
C GLN A 409 -23.54 -0.55 4.09
N ASN A 410 -22.21 -0.60 3.98
CA ASN A 410 -21.39 -1.79 4.19
C ASN A 410 -20.42 -1.58 5.37
N PRO A 411 -20.90 -1.65 6.63
CA PRO A 411 -20.11 -1.28 7.81
C PRO A 411 -18.87 -2.16 8.06
N LYS A 412 -18.85 -3.38 7.49
CA LYS A 412 -17.67 -4.27 7.51
C LYS A 412 -16.62 -3.89 6.47
N LEU A 413 -16.87 -2.87 5.65
CA LEU A 413 -16.00 -2.44 4.55
C LEU A 413 -15.69 -3.57 3.57
N VAL A 414 -16.68 -4.41 3.30
CA VAL A 414 -16.76 -5.45 2.26
C VAL A 414 -18.24 -5.56 1.92
N PRO A 415 -18.64 -5.92 0.69
CA PRO A 415 -20.04 -6.11 0.39
C PRO A 415 -20.73 -7.04 1.39
N ASN A 416 -21.85 -6.59 1.94
CA ASN A 416 -22.64 -7.38 2.87
C ASN A 416 -23.09 -8.70 2.22
N SER A 417 -23.41 -8.68 0.92
CA SER A 417 -23.76 -9.88 0.13
C SER A 417 -22.65 -10.93 0.11
N ILE A 418 -21.39 -10.51 -0.05
CA ILE A 418 -20.24 -11.43 -0.02
C ILE A 418 -20.00 -11.95 1.39
N TYR A 419 -20.13 -11.08 2.40
CA TYR A 419 -19.98 -11.50 3.78
C TYR A 419 -21.04 -12.54 4.18
N GLU A 420 -22.31 -12.33 3.80
CA GLU A 420 -23.40 -13.27 4.03
C GLU A 420 -23.18 -14.58 3.25
N LEU A 421 -22.72 -14.49 2.00
CA LEU A 421 -22.38 -15.66 1.19
C LEU A 421 -21.33 -16.54 1.87
N GLY A 422 -20.26 -15.95 2.42
CA GLY A 422 -19.25 -16.69 3.17
C GLY A 422 -19.85 -17.49 4.34
N GLN A 423 -20.70 -16.84 5.15
CA GLN A 423 -21.37 -17.50 6.27
C GLN A 423 -22.33 -18.62 5.85
N LYS A 424 -22.98 -18.49 4.70
CA LYS A 424 -23.85 -19.54 4.16
C LYS A 424 -23.06 -20.71 3.63
N LEU A 425 -21.94 -20.45 2.95
CA LEU A 425 -21.03 -21.50 2.49
C LEU A 425 -20.41 -22.28 3.66
N ASP A 426 -20.04 -21.62 4.76
CA ASP A 426 -19.57 -22.30 5.99
C ASP A 426 -20.66 -23.15 6.66
N LYS A 427 -21.94 -22.79 6.53
CA LYS A 427 -23.03 -23.63 7.03
C LYS A 427 -23.24 -24.86 6.15
N VAL A 428 -23.11 -24.68 4.84
CA VAL A 428 -23.22 -25.75 3.84
C VAL A 428 -22.06 -26.74 3.95
N SER A 429 -20.86 -26.25 4.23
CA SER A 429 -19.64 -27.06 4.38
C SER A 429 -19.68 -27.98 5.60
N ASN A 430 -20.43 -27.59 6.64
CA ASN A 430 -20.56 -28.32 7.91
C ASN A 430 -19.20 -28.66 8.57
N GLY A 431 -18.22 -27.75 8.46
CA GLY A 431 -16.88 -27.90 9.03
C GLY A 431 -15.89 -28.71 8.17
N GLU A 432 -16.29 -29.14 6.97
CA GLU A 432 -15.38 -29.74 5.98
C GLU A 432 -14.98 -28.74 4.90
N LYS A 433 -13.92 -29.01 4.13
CA LYS A 433 -13.54 -28.12 3.03
C LYS A 433 -14.52 -28.23 1.87
N LEU A 434 -15.05 -27.09 1.41
CA LEU A 434 -16.04 -26.99 0.33
C LEU A 434 -15.40 -26.45 -0.96
N TYR A 435 -15.18 -27.34 -1.92
CA TYR A 435 -14.60 -27.01 -3.23
C TYR A 435 -15.62 -26.32 -4.12
N THR A 436 -15.37 -25.03 -4.40
CA THR A 436 -16.37 -24.13 -4.95
C THR A 436 -15.92 -23.46 -6.25
N LEU A 437 -16.81 -23.41 -7.24
CA LEU A 437 -16.72 -22.50 -8.38
C LEU A 437 -17.60 -21.27 -8.16
N MET A 438 -17.04 -20.09 -8.43
CA MET A 438 -17.69 -18.80 -8.22
C MET A 438 -17.32 -17.83 -9.35
N PRO A 439 -18.17 -16.84 -9.65
CA PRO A 439 -17.81 -15.78 -10.59
C PRO A 439 -16.54 -15.07 -10.12
N GLN A 440 -15.61 -14.84 -11.04
CA GLN A 440 -14.38 -14.10 -10.73
C GLN A 440 -14.69 -12.66 -10.34
N PHE A 441 -15.64 -12.07 -11.06
CA PHE A 441 -16.09 -10.71 -10.89
C PHE A 441 -17.61 -10.63 -10.91
N VAL A 442 -18.13 -9.78 -10.03
CA VAL A 442 -19.55 -9.48 -9.89
C VAL A 442 -19.71 -7.97 -9.80
N THR A 443 -20.88 -7.45 -10.13
CA THR A 443 -21.16 -6.01 -9.93
C THR A 443 -21.99 -5.83 -8.66
N THR A 444 -21.43 -5.11 -7.69
CA THR A 444 -22.07 -4.85 -6.40
C THR A 444 -21.93 -3.38 -6.07
N ASP A 445 -23.04 -2.72 -5.72
CA ASP A 445 -23.09 -1.28 -5.47
C ASP A 445 -22.63 -0.42 -6.67
N GLY A 446 -22.79 -0.95 -7.89
CA GLY A 446 -22.29 -0.31 -9.13
C GLY A 446 -20.77 -0.39 -9.32
N TYR A 447 -20.07 -1.20 -8.52
CA TYR A 447 -18.64 -1.43 -8.62
C TYR A 447 -18.29 -2.89 -8.93
N LEU A 448 -17.26 -3.07 -9.74
CA LEU A 448 -16.69 -4.38 -10.02
C LEU A 448 -16.04 -4.93 -8.74
N THR A 449 -16.44 -6.13 -8.34
CA THR A 449 -15.99 -6.77 -7.11
C THR A 449 -15.44 -8.14 -7.43
N SER A 450 -14.27 -8.49 -6.90
CA SER A 450 -13.70 -9.82 -7.14
C SER A 450 -14.18 -10.85 -6.11
N LEU A 451 -15.27 -11.53 -6.41
CA LEU A 451 -15.94 -12.46 -5.50
C LEU A 451 -15.07 -13.69 -5.19
N ALA A 452 -14.64 -14.42 -6.22
CA ALA A 452 -13.87 -15.66 -6.05
C ALA A 452 -12.61 -15.48 -5.19
N ILE A 453 -11.97 -14.31 -5.26
CA ILE A 453 -10.71 -14.03 -4.56
C ILE A 453 -10.92 -13.71 -3.08
N ILE A 454 -12.03 -13.04 -2.75
CA ILE A 454 -12.24 -12.52 -1.40
C ILE A 454 -13.15 -13.40 -0.55
N ALA A 455 -13.88 -14.34 -1.16
CA ALA A 455 -14.76 -15.28 -0.47
C ALA A 455 -14.03 -16.06 0.65
N THR A 456 -12.79 -16.48 0.41
CA THR A 456 -11.95 -17.17 1.40
C THR A 456 -11.49 -16.28 2.54
N SER A 457 -11.62 -14.95 2.44
CA SER A 457 -11.34 -14.02 3.56
C SER A 457 -12.54 -13.83 4.49
N VAL A 458 -13.73 -14.29 4.09
CA VAL A 458 -14.98 -14.22 4.87
C VAL A 458 -15.55 -15.60 5.21
N SER A 459 -14.84 -16.67 4.85
CA SER A 459 -15.21 -18.07 5.10
C SER A 459 -13.97 -18.87 5.50
N ASP A 460 -14.13 -19.78 6.46
CA ASP A 460 -13.06 -20.66 6.94
C ASP A 460 -12.96 -21.96 6.12
N ASP A 461 -14.07 -22.40 5.52
CA ASP A 461 -14.20 -23.72 4.93
C ASP A 461 -14.20 -23.73 3.40
N VAL A 462 -14.38 -22.58 2.75
CA VAL A 462 -14.39 -22.49 1.28
C VAL A 462 -13.01 -22.70 0.69
N VAL A 463 -12.97 -23.54 -0.34
CA VAL A 463 -11.89 -23.62 -1.31
C VAL A 463 -12.36 -22.99 -2.61
N SER A 464 -11.80 -21.83 -2.97
CA SER A 464 -12.16 -21.10 -4.18
C SER A 464 -11.29 -21.54 -5.36
N VAL A 465 -11.76 -22.54 -6.11
CA VAL A 465 -11.06 -23.04 -7.31
C VAL A 465 -10.96 -21.93 -8.37
N SER A 466 -11.98 -21.07 -8.44
CA SER A 466 -12.03 -19.91 -9.34
C SER A 466 -10.97 -18.84 -9.07
N ALA A 467 -10.29 -18.86 -7.91
CA ALA A 467 -9.17 -17.97 -7.59
C ALA A 467 -7.82 -18.46 -8.17
N ILE A 468 -7.71 -19.73 -8.56
CA ILE A 468 -6.45 -20.34 -9.04
C ILE A 468 -5.85 -19.62 -10.26
N PRO A 469 -6.62 -19.17 -11.28
CA PRO A 469 -6.03 -18.49 -12.43
C PRO A 469 -5.23 -17.24 -12.06
N ARG A 470 -5.60 -16.55 -10.96
CA ARG A 470 -4.86 -15.42 -10.41
C ARG A 470 -3.77 -15.87 -9.42
N TYR A 471 -4.10 -16.83 -8.56
CA TYR A 471 -3.23 -17.32 -7.49
C TYR A 471 -2.88 -18.79 -7.73
N ALA A 472 -2.00 -19.01 -8.69
CA ALA A 472 -1.65 -20.34 -9.17
C ALA A 472 -1.21 -21.29 -8.04
N MET A 473 -1.66 -22.53 -8.14
CA MET A 473 -1.20 -23.61 -7.27
C MET A 473 0.14 -24.17 -7.78
N SER A 474 1.00 -24.56 -6.84
CA SER A 474 2.26 -25.25 -7.09
C SER A 474 2.03 -26.48 -7.94
N SER A 475 2.93 -26.76 -8.88
CA SER A 475 2.92 -27.95 -9.73
C SER A 475 2.95 -29.28 -8.94
N ILE A 476 3.32 -29.23 -7.65
CA ILE A 476 3.24 -30.36 -6.73
C ILE A 476 1.77 -30.78 -6.48
N ASN A 477 0.83 -29.83 -6.51
CA ASN A 477 -0.60 -30.10 -6.47
C ASN A 477 -1.11 -30.48 -7.87
N LYS A 478 -0.92 -31.75 -8.25
CA LYS A 478 -1.15 -32.27 -9.62
C LYS A 478 -2.57 -32.07 -10.18
N VAL A 479 -3.58 -31.90 -9.32
CA VAL A 479 -4.97 -31.68 -9.72
C VAL A 479 -5.17 -30.19 -9.96
N TYR A 480 -5.13 -29.38 -8.91
CA TYR A 480 -5.50 -27.98 -8.96
C TYR A 480 -4.46 -27.09 -9.67
N SER A 481 -3.21 -27.51 -9.82
CA SER A 481 -2.22 -26.76 -10.61
C SER A 481 -2.54 -26.68 -12.10
N LYS A 482 -3.47 -27.51 -12.58
CA LYS A 482 -3.89 -27.55 -13.98
C LYS A 482 -5.09 -26.65 -14.27
N PHE A 483 -5.73 -26.09 -13.25
CA PHE A 483 -6.91 -25.25 -13.44
C PHE A 483 -6.54 -23.94 -14.15
N THR A 484 -7.16 -23.68 -15.30
CA THR A 484 -6.82 -22.54 -16.17
C THR A 484 -7.92 -21.49 -16.25
N LEU A 485 -7.57 -20.33 -16.82
CA LEU A 485 -8.53 -19.28 -17.14
C LEU A 485 -9.58 -19.73 -18.18
N ASP A 486 -9.21 -20.61 -19.11
CA ASP A 486 -10.15 -21.15 -20.10
C ASP A 486 -11.22 -22.01 -19.43
N GLN A 487 -10.83 -22.84 -18.46
CA GLN A 487 -11.76 -23.64 -17.67
C GLN A 487 -12.68 -22.76 -16.83
N GLN A 488 -12.15 -21.70 -16.20
CA GLN A 488 -12.99 -20.71 -15.54
C GLN A 488 -13.95 -20.03 -16.53
N SER A 489 -13.53 -19.76 -17.77
CA SER A 489 -14.39 -19.14 -18.78
C SER A 489 -15.57 -20.04 -19.17
N VAL A 490 -15.41 -21.37 -19.12
CA VAL A 490 -16.54 -22.31 -19.28
C VAL A 490 -17.57 -22.11 -18.16
N PHE A 491 -17.12 -21.95 -16.91
CA PHE A 491 -18.00 -21.64 -15.79
C PHE A 491 -18.68 -20.27 -15.95
N GLU A 492 -17.94 -19.22 -16.33
CA GLU A 492 -18.53 -17.88 -16.55
C GLU A 492 -19.60 -17.90 -17.67
N ASN A 493 -19.39 -18.67 -18.73
CA ASN A 493 -20.38 -18.87 -19.78
C ASN A 493 -21.66 -19.53 -19.24
N PHE A 494 -21.53 -20.52 -18.36
CA PHE A 494 -22.68 -21.12 -17.67
C PHE A 494 -23.34 -20.12 -16.72
N ASN A 495 -22.59 -19.35 -15.94
CA ASN A 495 -23.13 -18.31 -15.06
C ASN A 495 -23.94 -17.26 -15.82
N ALA A 496 -23.51 -16.89 -17.03
CA ALA A 496 -24.21 -15.95 -17.89
C ALA A 496 -25.47 -16.53 -18.54
N SER A 497 -25.38 -17.74 -19.12
CA SER A 497 -26.46 -18.32 -19.93
C SER A 497 -27.45 -19.18 -19.15
N LYS A 498 -26.98 -19.87 -18.10
CA LYS A 498 -27.75 -20.73 -17.18
C LYS A 498 -28.52 -21.85 -17.87
N ASP A 499 -28.15 -22.18 -19.10
CA ASP A 499 -28.82 -23.17 -19.93
C ASP A 499 -28.20 -24.56 -19.79
N ARG A 500 -28.90 -25.57 -20.32
CA ARG A 500 -28.45 -26.96 -20.20
C ARG A 500 -27.15 -27.23 -20.97
N LYS A 501 -26.96 -26.59 -22.12
CA LYS A 501 -25.82 -26.83 -23.00
C LYS A 501 -24.51 -26.34 -22.37
N SER A 502 -24.54 -25.16 -21.78
CA SER A 502 -23.42 -24.58 -21.03
C SER A 502 -23.13 -25.35 -19.74
N PHE A 503 -24.17 -25.86 -19.05
CA PHE A 503 -23.98 -26.76 -17.91
C PHE A 503 -23.33 -28.08 -18.31
N ASP A 504 -23.77 -28.72 -19.40
CA ASP A 504 -23.19 -29.97 -19.87
C ASP A 504 -21.70 -29.81 -20.25
N ALA A 505 -21.30 -28.63 -20.74
CA ALA A 505 -19.89 -28.30 -21.00
C ALA A 505 -19.06 -28.12 -19.71
N LEU A 506 -19.72 -27.80 -18.58
CA LEU A 506 -19.08 -27.61 -17.27
C LEU A 506 -18.85 -28.94 -16.54
N ILE A 507 -19.67 -29.97 -16.78
CA ILE A 507 -19.59 -31.28 -16.10
C ILE A 507 -18.16 -31.86 -16.02
N PRO A 508 -17.36 -31.91 -17.11
CA PRO A 508 -16.00 -32.44 -17.04
C PRO A 508 -15.10 -31.72 -16.03
N ILE A 509 -15.30 -30.41 -15.86
CA ILE A 509 -14.56 -29.58 -14.91
C ILE A 509 -15.04 -29.86 -13.49
N LEU A 510 -16.36 -30.01 -13.29
CA LEU A 510 -16.93 -30.36 -11.98
C LEU A 510 -16.35 -31.68 -11.46
N ASP A 511 -16.26 -32.68 -12.34
CA ASP A 511 -15.72 -33.99 -12.00
C ASP A 511 -14.20 -33.97 -11.82
N GLU A 512 -13.43 -33.36 -12.74
CA GLU A 512 -11.97 -33.32 -12.69
C GLU A 512 -11.45 -32.64 -11.40
N TYR A 513 -12.10 -31.56 -10.98
CA TYR A 513 -11.68 -30.76 -9.83
C TYR A 513 -12.48 -31.05 -8.55
N SER A 514 -13.34 -32.08 -8.59
CA SER A 514 -14.17 -32.51 -7.45
C SER A 514 -14.97 -31.35 -6.84
N ILE A 515 -15.61 -30.55 -7.70
CA ILE A 515 -16.37 -29.38 -7.29
C ILE A 515 -17.65 -29.85 -6.57
N GLN A 516 -17.81 -29.45 -5.32
CA GLN A 516 -18.97 -29.79 -4.50
C GLN A 516 -20.03 -28.69 -4.53
N CYS A 517 -19.61 -27.45 -4.77
CA CYS A 517 -20.49 -26.30 -4.74
C CYS A 517 -20.21 -25.39 -5.94
N PHE A 518 -21.25 -24.76 -6.48
CA PHE A 518 -21.06 -23.59 -7.32
C PHE A 518 -22.06 -22.50 -6.97
N VAL A 519 -21.63 -21.26 -7.17
CA VAL A 519 -22.42 -20.06 -6.90
C VAL A 519 -22.76 -19.37 -8.20
N LEU A 520 -24.05 -19.15 -8.48
CA LEU A 520 -24.48 -18.40 -9.66
C LEU A 520 -24.93 -16.98 -9.28
N GLU A 521 -24.61 -16.00 -10.11
CA GLU A 521 -25.06 -14.61 -9.98
C GLU A 521 -26.34 -14.37 -10.79
N GLY A 522 -27.24 -13.56 -10.25
CA GLY A 522 -28.42 -13.05 -10.96
C GLY A 522 -29.76 -13.63 -10.48
N LYS A 523 -30.82 -12.82 -10.57
CA LYS A 523 -32.18 -13.21 -10.15
C LYS A 523 -32.88 -14.18 -11.10
N ASP A 524 -32.32 -14.35 -12.29
CA ASP A 524 -32.73 -15.29 -13.33
C ASP A 524 -32.37 -16.76 -13.00
N ASN A 525 -31.76 -17.01 -11.85
CA ASN A 525 -31.52 -18.34 -11.29
C ASN A 525 -32.82 -19.04 -10.84
N THR A 526 -33.67 -19.43 -11.79
CA THR A 526 -34.99 -20.01 -11.52
C THR A 526 -34.99 -21.53 -11.34
N GLN A 527 -33.95 -22.23 -11.81
CA GLN A 527 -33.88 -23.69 -11.70
C GLN A 527 -33.52 -24.14 -10.27
N ASP A 528 -34.21 -25.16 -9.75
CA ASP A 528 -33.93 -25.70 -8.41
C ASP A 528 -32.78 -26.70 -8.39
N SER A 529 -32.39 -27.25 -9.54
CA SER A 529 -31.28 -28.20 -9.64
C SER A 529 -30.68 -28.27 -11.04
N TYR A 530 -29.38 -28.57 -11.10
CA TYR A 530 -28.65 -28.96 -12.29
C TYR A 530 -27.99 -30.33 -12.08
N ASN A 531 -28.57 -31.40 -12.63
CA ASN A 531 -28.20 -32.79 -12.29
C ASN A 531 -28.24 -33.04 -10.78
N GLU A 532 -27.12 -33.48 -10.20
CA GLU A 532 -26.90 -33.77 -8.79
C GLU A 532 -26.66 -32.51 -7.92
N TYR A 533 -26.63 -31.32 -8.53
CA TYR A 533 -26.45 -30.06 -7.82
C TYR A 533 -27.79 -29.40 -7.53
N TYR A 534 -28.13 -29.28 -6.24
CA TYR A 534 -29.40 -28.72 -5.79
C TYR A 534 -29.19 -27.32 -5.21
N LYS A 535 -30.10 -26.40 -5.51
CA LYS A 535 -30.12 -25.07 -4.87
C LYS A 535 -30.47 -25.25 -3.39
N VAL A 536 -29.57 -24.86 -2.51
CA VAL A 536 -29.75 -25.02 -1.05
C VAL A 536 -30.02 -23.72 -0.32
N ASP A 537 -29.54 -22.59 -0.84
CA ASP A 537 -29.72 -21.27 -0.24
C ASP A 537 -29.46 -20.16 -1.29
N THR A 538 -29.83 -18.93 -0.96
CA THR A 538 -29.68 -17.74 -1.81
C THR A 538 -29.30 -16.53 -0.99
N VAL A 539 -28.47 -15.63 -1.52
CA VAL A 539 -28.19 -14.31 -0.92
C VAL A 539 -28.84 -13.25 -1.78
N ASN A 540 -29.58 -12.33 -1.16
CA ASN A 540 -30.21 -11.21 -1.87
C ASN A 540 -29.86 -9.87 -1.21
N ASP A 541 -29.14 -9.02 -1.94
CA ASP A 541 -28.92 -7.61 -1.60
C ASP A 541 -29.49 -6.74 -2.73
N ASP A 542 -30.80 -6.50 -2.66
CA ASP A 542 -31.54 -5.70 -3.64
C ASP A 542 -30.98 -4.28 -3.79
N ARG A 543 -30.50 -3.70 -2.68
CA ARG A 543 -29.89 -2.36 -2.65
C ARG A 543 -28.59 -2.33 -3.45
N ALA A 544 -27.74 -3.35 -3.28
CA ALA A 544 -26.49 -3.45 -3.99
C ALA A 544 -26.64 -3.99 -5.43
N GLY A 545 -27.85 -4.42 -5.82
CA GLY A 545 -28.13 -5.02 -7.11
C GLY A 545 -27.53 -6.42 -7.27
N THR A 546 -27.38 -7.17 -6.18
CA THR A 546 -26.66 -8.44 -6.17
C THR A 546 -27.54 -9.58 -5.66
N TYR A 547 -27.50 -10.71 -6.37
CA TYR A 547 -28.18 -11.94 -5.99
C TYR A 547 -27.30 -13.15 -6.27
N TYR A 548 -27.17 -14.06 -5.31
CA TYR A 548 -26.41 -15.29 -5.44
C TYR A 548 -27.30 -16.51 -5.16
N SER A 549 -27.18 -17.56 -5.96
CA SER A 549 -27.75 -18.88 -5.69
C SER A 549 -26.64 -19.89 -5.42
N ILE A 550 -26.78 -20.65 -4.33
CA ILE A 550 -25.80 -21.64 -3.90
C ILE A 550 -26.31 -23.03 -4.28
N TYR A 551 -25.57 -23.72 -5.15
CA TYR A 551 -25.88 -25.09 -5.58
C TYR A 551 -24.85 -26.07 -5.06
N VAL A 552 -25.31 -27.17 -4.49
CA VAL A 552 -24.46 -28.16 -3.80
C VAL A 552 -24.76 -29.55 -4.33
N LYS A 553 -23.70 -30.31 -4.61
CA LYS A 553 -23.75 -31.72 -5.00
C LYS A 553 -24.30 -32.56 -3.85
N ARG A 554 -25.34 -33.36 -4.11
CA ARG A 554 -25.95 -34.27 -3.13
C ARG A 554 -25.95 -35.70 -3.59
#